data_AF-A0A920QVK1-F1
#
_entry.id   AF-A0A920QVK1-F1
#
_cell.length_a   1.000
_cell.length_b   1.000
_cell.length_c   1.000
_cell.angle_alpha   90.00
_cell.angle_beta   90.00
_cell.angle_gamma   90.00
#
_symmetry.space_group_name_H-M   'P 1'
#
loop_
_entity.id
_entity.type
_entity.pdbx_description
1 polymer ?
#
loop_
_entity_poly.entity_id
_entity_poly.type
_entity_poly.pdbx_seq_one_letter_code
_entity_poly.pdbx_strand_id
1 'polypeptide(L)'
;MLLCFHQLDILGKKGHIIRSITMTSKIDELAKLYGVSTIITPIGFKYLAPKMIESNALIAGEESGGYAYGFHIPERDGILSGLMILDLIVKSQKNVDELINILHNKVTPLIYERKDIHIDPSEKQKVCT
;
A
#
# COMPACT_ATOMS: atom_id res chain seq x y z
N MET A 1 4.19 1.13 -1.22
CA MET A 1 5.08 0.05 -1.77
C MET A 1 6.36 -0.13 -0.96
N LEU A 2 7.18 0.91 -0.74
CA LEU A 2 8.39 0.83 0.11
C LEU A 2 8.12 0.27 1.51
N LEU A 3 7.04 0.70 2.16
CA LEU A 3 6.62 0.18 3.47
C LEU A 3 6.30 -1.32 3.42
N CYS A 4 5.64 -1.81 2.37
CA CYS A 4 5.37 -3.24 2.20
C CYS A 4 6.68 -4.01 1.99
N PHE A 5 7.58 -3.47 1.16
CA PHE A 5 8.91 -4.04 0.95
C PHE A 5 9.74 -4.10 2.24
N HIS A 6 9.69 -3.06 3.07
CA HIS A 6 10.33 -3.05 4.37
C HIS A 6 9.82 -4.18 5.27
N GLN A 7 8.50 -4.35 5.39
CA GLN A 7 7.95 -5.43 6.22
C GLN A 7 8.32 -6.82 5.69
N LEU A 8 8.33 -7.02 4.37
CA LEU A 8 8.57 -8.33 3.74
C LEU A 8 10.05 -8.69 3.63
N ASP A 9 10.87 -7.82 3.02
CA ASP A 9 12.25 -8.10 2.65
C ASP A 9 13.23 -7.79 3.79
N ILE A 10 13.07 -6.63 4.42
CA ILE A 10 14.02 -6.14 5.43
C ILE A 10 13.72 -6.73 6.81
N LEU A 11 12.43 -6.79 7.19
CA LEU A 11 12.01 -7.36 8.47
C LEU A 11 11.66 -8.85 8.40
N GLY A 12 11.59 -9.43 7.20
CA GLY A 12 11.29 -10.86 7.01
C GLY A 12 9.90 -11.30 7.48
N LYS A 13 8.97 -10.36 7.69
CA LYS A 13 7.62 -10.67 8.17
C LYS A 13 6.77 -11.23 7.05
N LYS A 14 5.77 -12.04 7.42
CA LYS A 14 4.77 -12.58 6.50
C LYS A 14 3.36 -12.35 7.05
N GLY A 15 2.44 -12.03 6.16
CA GLY A 15 1.03 -11.82 6.48
C GLY A 15 0.30 -11.15 5.32
N HIS A 16 -1.02 -11.10 5.41
CA HIS A 16 -1.86 -10.49 4.38
C HIS A 16 -1.57 -8.99 4.23
N ILE A 17 -1.63 -8.49 3.00
CA ILE A 17 -1.54 -7.05 2.71
C ILE A 17 -2.92 -6.57 2.28
N ILE A 18 -3.46 -5.57 2.97
CA ILE A 18 -4.76 -4.99 2.60
C ILE A 18 -4.53 -3.72 1.79
N ARG A 19 -5.30 -3.55 0.72
CA ARG A 19 -5.22 -2.33 -0.09
C ARG A 19 -6.59 -1.85 -0.54
N SER A 20 -6.72 -0.54 -0.73
CA SER A 20 -7.87 0.00 -1.47
C SER A 20 -7.79 -0.41 -2.95
N ILE A 21 -8.94 -0.40 -3.62
CA ILE A 21 -9.04 -0.67 -5.07
C ILE A 21 -8.26 0.33 -5.94
N THR A 22 -8.07 1.55 -5.44
CA THR A 22 -7.35 2.66 -6.07
C THR A 22 -5.83 2.57 -5.91
N MET A 23 -5.34 1.74 -4.98
CA MET A 23 -3.91 1.55 -4.79
C MET A 23 -3.31 0.69 -5.92
N THR A 24 -2.03 0.91 -6.24
CA THR A 24 -1.34 0.21 -7.34
C THR A 24 -1.41 -1.30 -7.23
N SER A 25 -1.72 -1.97 -8.35
CA SER A 25 -1.69 -3.44 -8.47
C SER A 25 -0.29 -4.03 -8.37
N LYS A 26 0.77 -3.20 -8.45
CA LYS A 26 2.16 -3.65 -8.24
C LYS A 26 2.42 -4.21 -6.85
N ILE A 27 1.57 -3.88 -5.88
CA ILE A 27 1.63 -4.49 -4.55
C ILE A 27 1.27 -5.97 -4.61
N ASP A 28 0.42 -6.39 -5.55
CA ASP A 28 0.07 -7.80 -5.75
C ASP A 28 1.25 -8.56 -6.36
N GLU A 29 1.96 -7.96 -7.33
CA GLU A 29 3.21 -8.51 -7.89
C GLU A 29 4.26 -8.67 -6.79
N LEU A 30 4.47 -7.63 -5.97
CA LEU A 30 5.38 -7.67 -4.84
C LEU A 30 4.99 -8.77 -3.85
N ALA A 31 3.74 -8.81 -3.42
CA ALA A 31 3.23 -9.83 -2.50
C ALA A 31 3.49 -11.26 -3.00
N LYS A 32 3.26 -11.49 -4.31
CA LYS A 32 3.52 -12.79 -4.95
C LYS A 32 4.99 -13.19 -4.88
N LEU A 33 5.94 -12.27 -5.03
CA LEU A 33 7.38 -12.56 -4.91
C LEU A 33 7.76 -13.07 -3.52
N TYR A 34 7.07 -12.62 -2.47
CA TYR A 34 7.32 -13.03 -1.08
C TYR A 34 6.38 -14.14 -0.59
N GLY A 35 5.52 -14.66 -1.48
CA GLY A 35 4.58 -15.73 -1.16
C GLY A 35 3.49 -15.30 -0.17
N VAL A 36 3.09 -14.03 -0.17
CA VAL A 36 1.98 -13.51 0.63
C VAL A 36 0.81 -13.11 -0.27
N SER A 37 -0.39 -13.01 0.29
CA SER A 37 -1.60 -12.61 -0.44
C SER A 37 -2.01 -11.18 -0.14
N THR A 38 -2.69 -10.58 -1.11
CA THR A 38 -3.30 -9.27 -0.99
C THR A 38 -4.82 -9.39 -0.90
N ILE A 39 -5.46 -8.47 -0.18
CA ILE A 39 -6.92 -8.36 -0.10
C ILE A 39 -7.30 -6.94 -0.50
N ILE A 40 -8.22 -6.84 -1.46
CA ILE A 40 -8.71 -5.56 -1.97
C ILE A 40 -9.97 -5.15 -1.21
N THR A 41 -10.06 -3.87 -0.88
CA THR A 41 -11.20 -3.26 -0.20
C THR A 41 -11.68 -2.02 -0.96
N PRO A 42 -12.94 -1.57 -0.75
CA PRO A 42 -13.37 -0.25 -1.20
C PRO A 42 -12.54 0.87 -0.54
N ILE A 43 -12.61 2.07 -1.11
CA ILE A 43 -11.90 3.25 -0.59
C ILE A 43 -12.44 3.62 0.79
N GLY A 44 -11.53 3.85 1.74
CA GLY A 44 -11.76 4.32 3.10
C GLY A 44 -11.29 3.34 4.16
N PHE A 45 -10.54 3.83 5.17
CA PHE A 45 -10.08 3.03 6.31
C PHE A 45 -11.18 2.32 7.11
N LYS A 46 -12.43 2.79 7.00
CA LYS A 46 -13.61 2.08 7.54
C LYS A 46 -13.77 0.66 6.99
N TYR A 47 -13.18 0.35 5.82
CA TYR A 47 -13.13 -0.99 5.24
C TYR A 47 -11.79 -1.69 5.48
N LEU A 48 -10.68 -0.95 5.44
CA LEU A 48 -9.35 -1.52 5.65
C LEU A 48 -9.17 -2.01 7.09
N ALA A 49 -9.55 -1.20 8.08
CA ALA A 49 -9.31 -1.50 9.50
C ALA A 49 -10.02 -2.78 9.97
N PRO A 50 -11.34 -2.98 9.73
CA PRO A 50 -11.98 -4.25 10.07
C PRO A 50 -11.35 -5.43 9.33
N LYS A 51 -11.00 -5.26 8.05
CA LYS A 51 -10.41 -6.33 7.25
C LYS A 51 -9.02 -6.72 7.77
N MET A 52 -8.22 -5.75 8.22
CA MET A 52 -6.93 -6.02 8.86
C MET A 52 -7.07 -6.90 10.09
N ILE A 53 -8.06 -6.61 10.94
CA ILE A 53 -8.32 -7.37 12.17
C ILE A 53 -8.76 -8.79 11.80
N GLU A 54 -9.74 -8.92 10.89
CA GLU A 54 -10.28 -10.20 10.43
C GLU A 54 -9.22 -11.11 9.82
N SER A 55 -8.33 -10.55 8.99
CA SER A 55 -7.31 -11.33 8.29
C SER A 55 -5.97 -11.38 9.00
N ASN A 56 -5.85 -10.85 10.23
CA ASN A 56 -4.56 -10.68 10.92
C ASN A 56 -3.47 -10.11 9.97
N ALA A 57 -3.81 -9.01 9.29
CA ALA A 57 -2.98 -8.45 8.23
C ALA A 57 -1.67 -7.88 8.75
N LEU A 58 -0.61 -8.00 7.94
CA LEU A 58 0.70 -7.42 8.22
C LEU A 58 0.66 -5.89 8.11
N ILE A 59 0.04 -5.40 7.05
CA ILE A 59 0.01 -3.97 6.69
C ILE A 59 -1.23 -3.69 5.83
N ALA A 60 -1.79 -2.50 5.96
CA ALA A 60 -2.80 -1.98 5.06
C ALA A 60 -2.45 -0.58 4.56
N GLY A 61 -2.91 -0.22 3.37
CA GLY A 61 -2.76 1.14 2.88
C GLY A 61 -3.70 1.57 1.77
N GLU A 62 -3.72 2.88 1.55
CA GLU A 62 -4.47 3.57 0.50
C GLU A 62 -3.55 4.41 -0.38
N GLU A 63 -4.01 4.77 -1.58
CA GLU A 63 -3.25 5.61 -2.53
C GLU A 63 -3.00 7.03 -1.99
N SER A 64 -3.83 7.48 -1.06
CA SER A 64 -3.70 8.77 -0.36
C SER A 64 -2.46 8.87 0.53
N GLY A 65 -1.75 7.75 0.75
CA GLY A 65 -0.56 7.69 1.61
C GLY A 65 -0.87 7.28 3.06
N GLY A 66 -2.11 6.92 3.38
CA GLY A 66 -2.47 6.37 4.69
C GLY A 66 -2.08 4.91 4.82
N TYR A 67 -1.33 4.55 5.87
CA TYR A 67 -0.92 3.18 6.17
C TYR A 67 -1.16 2.81 7.64
N ALA A 68 -1.54 1.55 7.87
CA ALA A 68 -1.68 0.93 9.19
C ALA A 68 -0.91 -0.39 9.24
N TYR A 69 -0.53 -0.82 10.44
CA TYR A 69 0.36 -1.97 10.65
C TYR A 69 -0.27 -2.96 11.62
N GLY A 70 -0.16 -4.27 11.34
CA GLY A 70 -0.80 -5.30 12.16
C GLY A 70 -0.32 -5.39 13.61
N PHE A 71 0.88 -4.86 13.90
CA PHE A 71 1.42 -4.77 15.26
C PHE A 71 1.06 -3.46 15.97
N HIS A 72 0.27 -2.59 15.34
CA HIS A 72 -0.14 -1.29 15.86
C HIS A 72 -1.67 -1.16 15.77
N ILE A 73 -2.21 -0.01 16.21
CA ILE A 73 -3.64 0.25 16.05
C ILE A 73 -4.02 0.17 14.56
N PRO A 74 -5.18 -0.41 14.22
CA PRO A 74 -5.62 -0.56 12.83
C PRO A 74 -6.19 0.78 12.30
N GLU A 75 -5.38 1.84 12.35
CA GLU A 75 -5.68 3.18 11.83
C GLU A 75 -4.41 3.78 11.22
N ARG A 76 -4.58 4.80 10.39
CA ARG A 76 -3.48 5.53 9.75
C ARG A 76 -2.56 6.11 10.81
N ASP A 77 -1.28 5.77 10.70
CA ASP A 77 -0.22 6.41 11.48
C ASP A 77 0.91 6.87 10.55
N GLY A 78 0.93 8.17 10.28
CA GLY A 78 1.96 8.82 9.48
C GLY A 78 3.31 8.92 10.19
N ILE A 79 3.31 9.05 11.53
CA ILE A 79 4.54 9.13 12.32
C ILE A 79 5.22 7.77 12.30
N LEU A 80 4.47 6.70 12.58
CA LEU A 80 4.98 5.34 12.49
C LEU A 80 5.46 5.02 11.07
N SER A 81 4.74 5.46 10.05
CA SER A 81 5.17 5.28 8.65
C SER A 81 6.48 6.00 8.34
N GLY A 82 6.67 7.22 8.85
CA GLY A 82 7.94 7.94 8.75
C GLY A 82 9.08 7.19 9.43
N LEU A 83 8.85 6.66 10.64
CA LEU A 83 9.82 5.85 11.37
C LEU A 83 10.16 4.55 10.62
N MET A 84 9.20 3.89 10.00
CA MET A 84 9.44 2.67 9.20
C MET A 84 10.29 2.96 7.96
N ILE A 85 10.12 4.13 7.32
CA ILE A 85 11.00 4.55 6.22
C ILE A 85 12.42 4.85 6.72
N LEU A 86 12.57 5.50 7.87
CA LEU A 86 13.89 5.73 8.47
C LEU A 86 14.58 4.41 8.83
N ASP A 87 13.84 3.47 9.43
CA ASP A 87 14.34 2.13 9.74
C ASP A 87 14.75 1.37 8.48
N LEU A 88 13.95 1.46 7.41
CA LEU A 88 14.27 0.92 6.09
C LEU A 88 15.62 1.46 5.61
N ILE A 89 15.81 2.78 5.57
CA ILE A 89 17.05 3.44 5.10
C ILE A 89 18.26 2.98 5.92
N VAL A 90 18.14 2.95 7.24
CA VAL A 90 19.23 2.56 8.15
C VAL A 90 19.60 1.09 7.97
N LYS A 91 18.62 0.18 7.93
CA LYS A 91 18.87 -1.26 7.80
C LYS A 91 19.36 -1.65 6.41
N SER A 92 18.86 -1.01 5.36
CA SER A 92 19.30 -1.31 3.99
C SER A 92 20.64 -0.65 3.65
N GLN A 93 21.06 0.37 4.41
CA GLN A 93 22.18 1.27 4.07
C GLN A 93 22.06 1.84 2.66
N LYS A 94 20.84 2.23 2.30
CA LYS A 94 20.49 2.74 0.95
C LYS A 94 19.68 4.00 1.07
N ASN A 95 19.91 4.93 0.15
CA ASN A 95 19.04 6.09 0.03
C ASN A 95 17.69 5.71 -0.62
N VAL A 96 16.76 6.65 -0.60
CA VAL A 96 15.39 6.41 -1.10
C VAL A 96 15.37 6.10 -2.59
N ASP A 97 16.22 6.75 -3.39
CA ASP A 97 16.27 6.54 -4.85
C ASP A 97 16.75 5.13 -5.19
N GLU A 98 17.78 4.64 -4.49
CA GLU A 98 18.25 3.26 -4.62
C GLU A 98 17.16 2.24 -4.26
N LEU A 99 16.41 2.51 -3.19
CA LEU A 99 15.30 1.65 -2.77
C LEU A 99 14.15 1.64 -3.79
N ILE A 100 13.84 2.78 -4.39
CA ILE A 100 12.85 2.88 -5.48
C ILE A 100 13.34 2.09 -6.71
N ASN A 101 14.61 2.21 -7.07
CA ASN A 101 15.19 1.45 -8.18
C ASN A 101 15.16 -0.06 -7.93
N ILE A 102 15.42 -0.50 -6.69
CA ILE A 102 15.26 -1.91 -6.30
C ILE A 102 13.82 -2.37 -6.52
N LEU A 103 12.83 -1.57 -6.14
CA LEU A 103 11.42 -1.90 -6.38
C LEU A 103 11.11 -1.98 -7.88
N HIS A 104 11.57 -1.02 -8.69
CA HIS A 104 11.37 -1.04 -10.14
C HIS A 104 12.02 -2.25 -10.83
N ASN A 105 13.06 -2.84 -10.24
CA ASN A 105 13.68 -4.08 -10.74
C ASN A 105 12.94 -5.34 -10.27
N LYS A 106 12.15 -5.26 -9.19
CA LYS A 106 11.38 -6.38 -8.65
C LYS A 106 10.00 -6.50 -9.28
N VAL A 107 9.34 -5.38 -9.55
CA VAL A 107 8.00 -5.33 -10.13
C VAL A 107 8.04 -4.60 -11.46
N THR A 108 7.09 -4.90 -12.35
CA THR A 108 7.04 -4.23 -13.66
C THR A 108 6.90 -2.71 -13.45
N PRO A 109 7.55 -1.86 -14.29
CA PRO A 109 7.46 -0.40 -14.15
C PRO A 109 6.02 0.12 -14.07
N LEU A 110 5.81 1.16 -13.28
CA LEU A 110 4.51 1.77 -13.04
C LEU A 110 4.53 3.25 -13.44
N ILE A 111 3.57 3.65 -14.28
CA ILE A 111 3.22 5.04 -14.53
C ILE A 111 1.77 5.22 -14.07
N TYR A 112 1.52 6.24 -13.24
CA TYR A 112 0.20 6.54 -12.71
C TYR A 112 -0.18 7.98 -13.04
N GLU A 113 -1.42 8.18 -13.48
CA GLU A 113 -1.99 9.50 -13.77
C GLU A 113 -3.43 9.55 -13.24
N ARG A 114 -3.82 10.68 -12.65
CA ARG A 114 -5.19 10.97 -12.25
C ARG A 114 -5.69 12.18 -13.03
N LYS A 115 -6.87 12.04 -13.65
CA LYS A 115 -7.57 13.14 -14.35
C LYS A 115 -8.92 13.35 -13.71
N ASP A 116 -9.16 14.56 -13.22
CA ASP A 116 -10.48 14.97 -12.76
C ASP A 116 -11.18 15.67 -13.95
N ILE A 117 -12.35 15.16 -14.37
CA ILE A 117 -13.13 15.71 -15.48
C ILE A 117 -14.35 16.41 -14.87
N HIS A 118 -14.57 17.66 -15.24
CA HIS A 118 -15.78 18.38 -14.84
C HIS A 118 -16.96 17.86 -15.67
N ILE A 119 -18.01 17.39 -14.98
CA ILE A 119 -19.24 16.88 -15.59
C ILE A 119 -20.38 17.66 -14.97
N ASP A 120 -21.34 18.07 -15.80
CA ASP A 120 -22.56 18.72 -15.32
C ASP A 120 -23.29 17.77 -14.34
N PRO A 121 -23.74 18.25 -13.17
CA PRO A 121 -24.44 17.41 -12.19
C PRO A 121 -25.60 16.60 -12.77
N SER A 122 -26.27 17.12 -13.80
CA SER A 122 -27.40 16.46 -14.49
C SER A 122 -26.99 15.22 -15.31
N GLU A 123 -25.73 15.10 -15.70
CA GLU A 123 -25.22 13.98 -16.51
C GLU A 123 -24.51 12.90 -15.68
N LYS A 124 -24.29 13.17 -14.39
CA LYS A 124 -23.50 12.32 -13.48
C LYS A 124 -24.02 10.88 -13.38
N GLN A 125 -25.34 10.68 -13.52
CA GLN A 125 -25.95 9.35 -13.49
C GLN A 125 -25.66 8.48 -14.73
N LYS A 126 -25.37 9.09 -15.89
CA LYS A 126 -25.12 8.36 -17.15
C LYS A 126 -23.69 7.79 -17.24
N VAL A 127 -22.77 8.31 -16.43
CA VAL A 127 -21.34 7.97 -16.46
C VAL A 127 -20.98 6.88 -15.43
N CYS A 128 -21.84 6.63 -14.45
CA CYS A 128 -21.59 5.68 -13.35
C CYS A 128 -22.22 4.28 -13.55
N THR A 129 -22.70 3.95 -14.75
CA THR A 129 -23.14 2.60 -15.17
C THR A 129 -22.11 1.99 -16.11
#